data_AF-A0AAV2IIK1-F1
#
_entry.id   AF-A0AAV2IIK1-F1
#
_cell.length_a   1.000
_cell.length_b   1.000
_cell.length_c   1.000
_cell.angle_alpha   90.00
_cell.angle_beta   90.00
_cell.angle_gamma   90.00
#
_symmetry.space_group_name_H-M   'P 1'
#
loop_
_entity.id
_entity.type
_entity.pdbx_description
1 polymer ?
#
loop_
_entity_poly.entity_id
_entity_poly.type
_entity_poly.pdbx_seq_one_letter_code
_entity_poly.pdbx_strand_id
1 'polypeptide(L)'
;MSIRVIKHTRDPIETLEKMLNKTTLVTQRINHQQIIELGDKILALSSHGDNKGRENAIQEAVDAAEARATRELRAALRRLRQEKDEERARALEKQKWYCERLAARIKNQRDQAEAERMKELRKQLEAEKEDALKQQWEECERLKQIAVEEACAALRKKLRSEFAVEKDNAVAEALKQAKEAFRRRELEVIERTRKECEEAARKEAERVSALHKADVDRLNFKFDVLEKKYQKELEHKERVERDFRALQEDYRRFMDYTDGKFHSDYLMRLRYLGLRLAEKQISTVTYEDILPLSNTAS
;
A
#
# COMPACT_ATOMS: atom_id res chain seq x y z
N MET A 1 -5.16 115.62 -81.68
CA MET A 1 -4.43 115.19 -82.90
C MET A 1 -5.48 114.99 -84.01
N SER A 2 -6.04 116.04 -84.63
CA SER A 2 -5.56 116.71 -85.87
C SER A 2 -4.82 115.73 -86.79
N ILE A 3 -5.27 115.45 -88.02
CA ILE A 3 -5.11 116.35 -89.18
C ILE A 3 -6.28 116.16 -90.17
N ARG A 4 -7.04 117.24 -90.42
CA ARG A 4 -7.78 117.48 -91.66
C ARG A 4 -6.83 118.18 -92.64
N VAL A 5 -6.79 117.76 -93.90
CA VAL A 5 -6.15 118.52 -94.99
C VAL A 5 -7.26 119.06 -95.90
N ILE A 6 -7.29 120.38 -96.03
CA ILE A 6 -8.12 121.16 -96.96
C ILE A 6 -7.18 121.66 -98.07
N LYS A 7 -7.57 121.51 -99.34
CA LYS A 7 -7.12 122.34 -100.49
C LYS A 7 -8.37 122.54 -101.39
N HIS A 8 -9.10 123.65 -101.28
CA HIS A 8 -9.00 124.92 -102.01
C HIS A 8 -9.16 124.88 -103.55
N THR A 9 -10.36 125.32 -103.98
CA THR A 9 -10.70 126.35 -105.00
C THR A 9 -10.23 126.22 -106.46
N ARG A 10 -11.19 126.33 -107.39
CA ARG A 10 -11.22 126.98 -108.73
C ARG A 10 -12.50 126.52 -109.45
N ASP A 11 -13.35 127.28 -110.15
CA ASP A 11 -13.71 128.70 -110.30
C ASP A 11 -15.19 128.70 -110.76
N PRO A 12 -16.06 129.62 -110.29
CA PRO A 12 -17.52 129.52 -110.47
C PRO A 12 -18.06 129.95 -111.86
N ILE A 13 -17.20 130.27 -112.82
CA ILE A 13 -17.60 130.76 -114.16
C ILE A 13 -17.52 129.64 -115.22
N GLU A 14 -16.61 128.67 -115.09
CA GLU A 14 -16.53 127.50 -116.00
C GLU A 14 -17.67 126.48 -115.84
N THR A 15 -18.38 126.51 -114.70
CA THR A 15 -19.53 125.63 -114.44
C THR A 15 -20.83 126.16 -115.05
N LEU A 16 -20.92 127.47 -115.31
CA LEU A 16 -22.09 128.09 -115.95
C LEU A 16 -22.06 128.00 -117.48
N GLU A 17 -20.88 128.00 -118.11
CA GLU A 17 -20.75 127.88 -119.58
C GLU A 17 -20.82 126.43 -120.10
N LYS A 18 -20.54 125.42 -119.26
CA LYS A 18 -20.74 124.00 -119.65
C LYS A 18 -22.18 123.51 -119.47
N MET A 19 -23.02 124.23 -118.73
CA MET A 19 -24.44 123.94 -118.60
C MET A 19 -25.31 124.52 -119.74
N LEU A 20 -24.75 125.34 -120.62
CA LEU A 20 -25.51 126.05 -121.67
C LEU A 20 -25.42 125.44 -123.08
N ASN A 21 -24.59 124.41 -123.33
CA ASN A 21 -24.31 123.92 -124.69
C ASN A 21 -24.67 122.45 -125.00
N LYS A 22 -25.51 121.78 -124.20
CA LYS A 22 -26.09 120.47 -124.59
C LYS A 22 -27.57 120.34 -124.21
N THR A 23 -28.38 121.19 -124.83
CA THR A 23 -29.80 120.92 -125.07
C THR A 23 -29.98 120.59 -126.55
N THR A 24 -30.28 119.33 -126.88
CA THR A 24 -31.11 119.04 -128.04
C THR A 24 -32.45 118.59 -127.50
N LEU A 25 -33.37 119.56 -127.42
CA LEU A 25 -34.79 119.36 -127.21
C LEU A 25 -35.34 118.51 -128.35
N VAL A 26 -35.62 117.24 -128.08
CA VAL A 26 -36.55 116.43 -128.87
C VAL A 26 -37.64 115.99 -127.92
N THR A 27 -38.80 116.63 -128.02
CA THR A 27 -40.02 116.27 -127.30
C THR A 27 -40.52 114.90 -127.80
N GLN A 28 -40.18 113.83 -127.07
CA GLN A 28 -40.87 112.54 -127.19
C GLN A 28 -42.03 112.49 -126.18
N ARG A 29 -43.20 112.08 -126.66
CA ARG A 29 -44.44 111.89 -125.88
C ARG A 29 -44.18 110.93 -124.70
N ILE A 30 -44.45 111.40 -123.47
CA ILE A 30 -44.37 110.62 -122.23
C ILE A 30 -45.71 109.88 -122.04
N ASN A 31 -45.65 108.55 -121.84
CA ASN A 31 -46.79 107.70 -121.48
C ASN A 31 -46.80 107.42 -119.96
N HIS A 32 -47.99 107.26 -119.37
CA HIS A 32 -48.23 107.08 -117.92
C HIS A 32 -47.51 105.89 -117.23
N GLN A 33 -46.94 104.94 -117.99
CA GLN A 33 -46.21 103.79 -117.42
C GLN A 33 -44.88 104.18 -116.75
N GLN A 34 -44.23 105.28 -117.16
CA GLN A 34 -42.92 105.67 -116.62
C GLN A 34 -42.97 106.37 -115.25
N ILE A 35 -44.14 106.85 -114.81
CA ILE A 35 -44.32 107.44 -113.47
C ILE A 35 -44.52 106.33 -112.41
N ILE A 36 -45.16 105.22 -112.79
CA ILE A 36 -45.41 104.09 -111.88
C ILE A 36 -44.09 103.39 -111.52
N GLU A 37 -43.17 103.21 -112.48
CA GLU A 37 -41.89 102.54 -112.22
C GLU A 37 -40.91 103.37 -111.35
N LEU A 38 -41.05 104.70 -111.30
CA LEU A 38 -40.28 105.56 -110.39
C LEU A 38 -40.92 105.65 -108.99
N GLY A 39 -42.25 105.56 -108.90
CA GLY A 39 -42.97 105.49 -107.62
C GLY A 39 -42.69 104.19 -106.85
N ASP A 40 -42.71 103.05 -107.53
CA ASP A 40 -42.49 101.73 -106.92
C ASP A 40 -41.05 101.56 -106.38
N LYS A 41 -40.05 102.18 -107.04
CA LYS A 41 -38.65 102.10 -106.59
C LYS A 41 -38.37 102.91 -105.32
N ILE A 42 -39.12 103.97 -105.03
CA ILE A 42 -38.92 104.79 -103.82
C ILE A 42 -39.65 104.20 -102.61
N LEU A 43 -40.83 103.62 -102.80
CA LEU A 43 -41.60 102.95 -101.73
C LEU A 43 -40.96 101.63 -101.26
N ALA A 44 -40.31 100.89 -102.18
CA ALA A 44 -39.56 99.69 -101.82
C ALA A 44 -38.28 99.98 -101.01
N LEU A 45 -37.65 101.14 -101.17
CA LEU A 45 -36.44 101.52 -100.44
C LEU A 45 -36.73 102.11 -99.05
N SER A 46 -37.87 102.79 -98.83
CA SER A 46 -38.22 103.33 -97.51
C SER A 46 -38.86 102.31 -96.56
N SER A 47 -39.51 101.27 -97.06
CA SER A 47 -40.27 100.31 -96.20
C SER A 47 -39.41 99.18 -95.59
N HIS A 48 -38.15 99.02 -96.00
CA HIS A 48 -37.28 97.93 -95.52
C HIS A 48 -36.24 98.35 -94.48
N GLY A 49 -36.06 99.64 -94.22
CA GLY A 49 -35.13 100.15 -93.19
C GLY A 49 -35.70 100.11 -91.77
N ASP A 50 -36.94 100.56 -91.58
CA ASP A 50 -37.50 100.82 -90.24
C ASP A 50 -38.15 99.59 -89.56
N ASN A 51 -38.60 98.59 -90.32
CA ASN A 51 -39.22 97.38 -89.75
C ASN A 51 -38.19 96.41 -89.14
N LYS A 52 -36.99 96.28 -89.74
CA LYS A 52 -35.93 95.40 -89.22
C LYS A 52 -35.41 95.85 -87.86
N GLY A 53 -35.35 97.17 -87.61
CA GLY A 53 -34.91 97.70 -86.31
C GLY A 53 -35.90 97.44 -85.17
N ARG A 54 -37.20 97.52 -85.44
CA ARG A 54 -38.25 97.23 -84.44
C ARG A 54 -38.39 95.74 -84.16
N GLU A 55 -38.30 94.90 -85.19
CA GLU A 55 -38.33 93.44 -85.04
C GLU A 55 -37.14 92.94 -84.22
N ASN A 56 -35.93 93.47 -84.46
CA ASN A 56 -34.75 93.11 -83.68
C ASN A 56 -34.86 93.56 -82.21
N ALA A 57 -35.40 94.74 -81.92
CA ALA A 57 -35.58 95.21 -80.53
C ALA A 57 -36.65 94.39 -79.78
N ILE A 58 -37.70 93.95 -80.46
CA ILE A 58 -38.72 93.06 -79.90
C ILE A 58 -38.12 91.66 -79.66
N GLN A 59 -37.33 91.14 -80.60
CA GLN A 59 -36.62 89.88 -80.44
C GLN A 59 -35.63 89.94 -79.28
N GLU A 60 -34.83 91.01 -79.15
CA GLU A 60 -33.92 91.17 -78.02
C GLU A 60 -34.65 91.28 -76.67
N ALA A 61 -35.82 91.93 -76.62
CA ALA A 61 -36.64 92.00 -75.42
C ALA A 61 -37.28 90.64 -75.07
N VAL A 62 -37.72 89.88 -76.08
CA VAL A 62 -38.24 88.50 -75.93
C VAL A 62 -37.12 87.58 -75.47
N ASP A 63 -35.96 87.61 -76.11
CA ASP A 63 -34.78 86.82 -75.72
C ASP A 63 -34.31 87.18 -74.31
N ALA A 64 -34.35 88.46 -73.92
CA ALA A 64 -34.04 88.88 -72.57
C ALA A 64 -35.09 88.40 -71.54
N ALA A 65 -36.38 88.41 -71.90
CA ALA A 65 -37.45 87.89 -71.06
C ALA A 65 -37.40 86.36 -70.94
N GLU A 66 -37.14 85.65 -72.03
CA GLU A 66 -36.92 84.20 -72.06
C GLU A 66 -35.65 83.82 -71.30
N ALA A 67 -34.57 84.60 -71.41
CA ALA A 67 -33.37 84.40 -70.61
C ALA A 67 -33.61 84.63 -69.11
N ARG A 68 -34.47 85.58 -68.74
CA ARG A 68 -34.87 85.78 -67.33
C ARG A 68 -35.77 84.65 -66.85
N ALA A 69 -36.80 84.28 -67.61
CA ALA A 69 -37.70 83.17 -67.28
C ALA A 69 -36.96 81.83 -67.19
N THR A 70 -35.99 81.56 -68.09
CA THR A 70 -35.16 80.34 -68.01
C THR A 70 -34.19 80.37 -66.85
N ARG A 71 -33.65 81.53 -66.46
CA ARG A 71 -32.83 81.67 -65.24
C ARG A 71 -33.66 81.45 -63.98
N GLU A 72 -34.86 82.01 -63.91
CA GLU A 72 -35.79 81.82 -62.80
C GLU A 72 -36.27 80.36 -62.71
N LEU A 73 -36.61 79.73 -63.84
CA LEU A 73 -36.97 78.31 -63.91
C LEU A 73 -35.80 77.43 -63.48
N ARG A 74 -34.57 77.70 -63.94
CA ARG A 74 -33.37 76.97 -63.51
C ARG A 74 -33.10 77.17 -62.02
N ALA A 75 -33.32 78.36 -61.47
CA ALA A 75 -33.18 78.63 -60.04
C ALA A 75 -34.25 77.90 -59.22
N ALA A 76 -35.50 77.90 -59.66
CA ALA A 76 -36.60 77.16 -59.03
C ALA A 76 -36.36 75.65 -59.07
N LEU A 77 -35.92 75.10 -60.21
CA LEU A 77 -35.55 73.69 -60.33
C LEU A 77 -34.37 73.31 -59.43
N ARG A 78 -33.38 74.20 -59.26
CA ARG A 78 -32.28 73.97 -58.31
C ARG A 78 -32.77 73.94 -56.86
N ARG A 79 -33.63 74.88 -56.47
CA ARG A 79 -34.25 74.91 -55.12
C ARG A 79 -35.06 73.64 -54.86
N LEU A 80 -35.93 73.26 -55.80
CA LEU A 80 -36.73 72.03 -55.68
C LEU A 80 -35.86 70.77 -55.62
N ARG A 81 -34.74 70.72 -56.35
CA ARG A 81 -33.78 69.60 -56.24
C ARG A 81 -33.11 69.58 -54.87
N GLN A 82 -32.66 70.73 -54.37
CA GLN A 82 -32.06 70.83 -53.04
C GLN A 82 -33.05 70.41 -51.94
N GLU A 83 -34.29 70.90 -51.99
CA GLU A 83 -35.35 70.53 -51.04
C GLU A 83 -35.63 69.01 -51.09
N LYS A 84 -35.70 68.42 -52.29
CA LYS A 84 -35.86 66.96 -52.44
C LYS A 84 -34.66 66.17 -51.90
N ASP A 85 -33.44 66.64 -52.16
CA ASP A 85 -32.23 65.98 -51.69
C ASP A 85 -32.11 66.08 -50.17
N GLU A 86 -32.49 67.22 -49.58
CA GLU A 86 -32.58 67.40 -48.13
C GLU A 86 -33.65 66.52 -47.50
N GLU A 87 -34.85 66.45 -48.08
CA GLU A 87 -35.92 65.56 -47.61
C GLU A 87 -35.50 64.09 -47.71
N ARG A 88 -34.83 63.71 -48.80
CA ARG A 88 -34.27 62.37 -48.98
C ARG A 88 -33.20 62.07 -47.94
N ALA A 89 -32.29 63.01 -47.67
CA ALA A 89 -31.27 62.87 -46.64
C ALA A 89 -31.90 62.68 -45.25
N ARG A 90 -32.87 63.54 -44.89
CA ARG A 90 -33.61 63.43 -43.61
C ARG A 90 -34.36 62.10 -43.50
N ALA A 91 -34.97 61.61 -44.58
CA ALA A 91 -35.64 60.31 -44.59
C ALA A 91 -34.66 59.15 -44.42
N LEU A 92 -33.50 59.20 -45.09
CA LEU A 92 -32.45 58.20 -44.95
C LEU A 92 -31.85 58.18 -43.53
N GLU A 93 -31.64 59.35 -42.92
CA GLU A 93 -31.18 59.44 -41.52
C GLU A 93 -32.20 58.85 -40.55
N LYS A 94 -33.49 59.17 -40.71
CA LYS A 94 -34.56 58.57 -39.90
C LYS A 94 -34.60 57.05 -40.07
N GLN A 95 -34.41 56.55 -41.29
CA GLN A 95 -34.37 55.12 -41.57
C GLN A 95 -33.14 54.46 -40.93
N LYS A 96 -31.94 55.05 -41.08
CA LYS A 96 -30.72 54.57 -40.43
C LYS A 96 -30.88 54.49 -38.92
N TRP A 97 -31.37 55.57 -38.30
CA TRP A 97 -31.62 55.61 -36.87
C TRP A 97 -32.62 54.54 -36.42
N TYR A 98 -33.71 54.35 -37.17
CA TYR A 98 -34.68 53.29 -36.89
C TYR A 98 -34.06 51.89 -37.00
N CYS A 99 -33.28 51.63 -38.04
CA CYS A 99 -32.57 50.37 -38.25
C CYS A 99 -31.52 50.11 -37.16
N GLU A 100 -30.74 51.12 -36.76
CA GLU A 100 -29.78 51.04 -35.66
C GLU A 100 -30.48 50.71 -34.34
N ARG A 101 -31.61 51.38 -34.05
CA ARG A 101 -32.41 51.10 -32.86
C ARG A 101 -32.99 49.69 -32.87
N LEU A 102 -33.44 49.21 -34.03
CA LEU A 102 -33.93 47.85 -34.19
C LEU A 102 -32.81 46.82 -34.00
N ALA A 103 -31.64 47.06 -34.60
CA ALA A 103 -30.46 46.20 -34.47
C ALA A 103 -30.00 46.12 -33.01
N ALA A 104 -29.96 47.24 -32.29
CA ALA A 104 -29.66 47.26 -30.87
C ALA A 104 -30.67 46.46 -30.03
N ARG A 105 -31.97 46.56 -30.35
CA ARG A 105 -33.01 45.77 -29.70
C ARG A 105 -32.85 44.28 -29.94
N ILE A 106 -32.61 43.87 -31.18
CA ILE A 106 -32.38 42.46 -31.55
C ILE A 106 -31.12 41.93 -30.85
N LYS A 107 -30.04 42.71 -30.81
CA LYS A 107 -28.82 42.35 -30.10
C LYS A 107 -29.09 42.12 -28.61
N ASN A 108 -29.77 43.07 -27.95
CA ASN A 108 -30.10 42.93 -26.52
C ASN A 108 -30.98 41.71 -26.25
N GLN A 109 -31.96 41.42 -27.11
CA GLN A 109 -32.81 40.22 -26.98
C GLN A 109 -32.01 38.93 -27.15
N ARG A 110 -31.10 38.88 -28.13
CA ARG A 110 -30.20 37.75 -28.32
C ARG A 110 -29.30 37.55 -27.10
N ASP A 111 -28.65 38.62 -26.63
CA ASP A 111 -27.72 38.55 -25.50
C ASP A 111 -28.46 38.13 -24.21
N GLN A 112 -29.72 38.54 -24.02
CA GLN A 112 -30.58 38.05 -22.92
C GLN A 112 -30.89 36.56 -23.06
N ALA A 113 -31.32 36.09 -24.23
CA ALA A 113 -31.63 34.69 -24.47
C ALA A 113 -30.40 33.79 -24.35
N GLU A 114 -29.24 34.24 -24.83
CA GLU A 114 -27.95 33.56 -24.66
C GLU A 114 -27.54 33.52 -23.18
N ALA A 115 -27.74 34.61 -22.44
CA ALA A 115 -27.46 34.63 -21.00
C ALA A 115 -28.36 33.66 -20.23
N GLU A 116 -29.64 33.51 -20.58
CA GLU A 116 -30.55 32.54 -19.99
C GLU A 116 -30.13 31.10 -20.31
N ARG A 117 -29.84 30.80 -21.57
CA ARG A 117 -29.31 29.48 -21.98
C ARG A 117 -28.01 29.14 -21.25
N MET A 118 -27.09 30.09 -21.13
CA MET A 118 -25.84 29.88 -20.40
C MET A 118 -26.07 29.66 -18.90
N LYS A 119 -27.07 30.31 -18.30
CA LYS A 119 -27.45 30.05 -16.89
C LYS A 119 -28.03 28.65 -16.73
N GLU A 120 -28.90 28.21 -17.63
CA GLU A 120 -29.47 26.85 -17.61
C GLU A 120 -28.41 25.79 -17.78
N LEU A 121 -27.51 25.95 -18.75
CA LEU A 121 -26.37 25.05 -18.95
C LEU A 121 -25.46 25.00 -17.74
N ARG A 122 -25.18 26.14 -17.08
CA ARG A 122 -24.40 26.15 -15.84
C ARG A 122 -25.08 25.36 -14.74
N LYS A 123 -26.39 25.54 -14.54
CA LYS A 123 -27.16 24.77 -13.55
C LYS A 123 -27.13 23.28 -13.83
N GLN A 124 -27.27 22.86 -15.09
CA GLN A 124 -27.18 21.45 -15.49
C GLN A 124 -25.79 20.88 -15.18
N LEU A 125 -24.74 21.59 -15.58
CA LEU A 125 -23.36 21.16 -15.33
C LEU A 125 -23.02 21.15 -13.82
N GLU A 126 -23.57 22.07 -13.04
CA GLU A 126 -23.42 22.07 -11.57
C GLU A 126 -24.13 20.88 -10.95
N ALA A 127 -25.36 20.57 -11.38
CA ALA A 127 -26.10 19.39 -10.92
C ALA A 127 -25.37 18.08 -11.26
N GLU A 128 -24.89 17.93 -12.50
CA GLU A 128 -24.12 16.76 -12.93
C GLU A 128 -22.82 16.60 -12.12
N LYS A 129 -22.13 17.71 -11.81
CA LYS A 129 -20.94 17.68 -10.94
C LYS A 129 -21.29 17.26 -9.52
N GLU A 130 -22.35 17.80 -8.94
CA GLU A 130 -22.79 17.43 -7.59
C GLU A 130 -23.17 15.96 -7.51
N ASP A 131 -23.88 15.44 -8.51
CA ASP A 131 -24.29 14.04 -8.55
C ASP A 131 -23.09 13.10 -8.76
N ALA A 132 -22.12 13.49 -9.61
CA ALA A 132 -20.86 12.76 -9.74
C ALA A 132 -20.06 12.74 -8.42
N LEU A 133 -20.01 13.87 -7.71
CA LEU A 133 -19.34 13.94 -6.41
C LEU A 133 -20.04 13.08 -5.35
N LYS A 134 -21.37 13.06 -5.32
CA LYS A 134 -22.15 12.18 -4.43
C LYS A 134 -21.86 10.71 -4.71
N GLN A 135 -21.89 10.30 -5.98
CA GLN A 135 -21.59 8.91 -6.36
C GLN A 135 -20.17 8.50 -5.96
N GLN A 136 -19.18 9.36 -6.23
CA GLN A 136 -17.80 9.11 -5.82
C GLN A 136 -17.66 8.99 -4.29
N TRP A 137 -18.38 9.84 -3.55
CA TRP A 137 -18.37 9.80 -2.09
C TRP A 137 -19.00 8.51 -1.55
N GLU A 138 -20.15 8.10 -2.09
CA GLU A 138 -20.80 6.84 -1.75
C GLU A 138 -19.93 5.63 -2.07
N GLU A 139 -19.27 5.60 -3.24
CA GLU A 139 -18.32 4.54 -3.60
C GLU A 139 -17.12 4.51 -2.66
N CYS A 140 -16.56 5.67 -2.31
CA CYS A 140 -15.47 5.78 -1.36
C CYS A 140 -15.88 5.30 0.04
N GLU A 141 -17.07 5.66 0.53
CA GLU A 141 -17.60 5.17 1.80
C GLU A 141 -17.81 3.64 1.77
N ARG A 142 -18.35 3.08 0.67
CA ARG A 142 -18.46 1.63 0.50
C ARG A 142 -17.10 0.94 0.53
N LEU A 143 -16.11 1.47 -0.19
CA LEU A 143 -14.75 0.91 -0.19
C LEU A 143 -14.08 1.00 1.18
N LYS A 144 -14.30 2.09 1.93
CA LYS A 144 -13.84 2.21 3.33
C LYS A 144 -14.48 1.14 4.21
N GLN A 145 -15.79 0.91 4.09
CA GLN A 145 -16.50 -0.11 4.86
C GLN A 145 -15.95 -1.50 4.56
N ILE A 146 -15.79 -1.86 3.27
CA ILE A 146 -15.20 -3.14 2.86
C ILE A 146 -13.78 -3.28 3.42
N ALA A 147 -12.94 -2.26 3.31
CA ALA A 147 -11.57 -2.29 3.82
C ALA A 147 -11.52 -2.47 5.35
N VAL A 148 -12.44 -1.83 6.09
CA VAL A 148 -12.57 -2.01 7.55
C VAL A 148 -13.02 -3.42 7.89
N GLU A 149 -14.00 -3.97 7.17
CA GLU A 149 -14.48 -5.33 7.37
C GLU A 149 -13.39 -6.37 7.10
N GLU A 150 -12.63 -6.22 6.01
CA GLU A 150 -11.49 -7.07 5.67
C GLU A 150 -10.39 -6.97 6.72
N ALA A 151 -10.05 -5.76 7.19
CA ALA A 151 -9.08 -5.56 8.25
C ALA A 151 -9.53 -6.21 9.57
N CYS A 152 -10.81 -6.06 9.94
CA CYS A 152 -11.39 -6.70 11.12
C CYS A 152 -11.39 -8.24 10.99
N ALA A 153 -11.70 -8.78 9.82
CA ALA A 153 -11.67 -10.22 9.57
C ALA A 153 -10.23 -10.77 9.65
N ALA A 154 -9.26 -10.07 9.07
CA ALA A 154 -7.85 -10.42 9.15
C ALA A 154 -7.34 -10.40 10.60
N LEU A 155 -7.69 -9.35 11.37
CA LEU A 155 -7.33 -9.26 12.78
C LEU A 155 -7.97 -10.36 13.61
N ARG A 156 -9.26 -10.66 13.40
CA ARG A 156 -9.94 -11.79 14.06
C ARG A 156 -9.25 -13.13 13.77
N LYS A 157 -8.79 -13.34 12.53
CA LYS A 157 -8.05 -14.55 12.16
C LYS A 157 -6.71 -14.64 12.87
N LYS A 158 -5.94 -13.54 12.93
CA LYS A 158 -4.67 -13.46 13.67
C LYS A 158 -4.86 -13.75 15.16
N LEU A 159 -5.83 -13.09 15.80
CA LEU A 159 -6.15 -13.31 17.20
C LEU A 159 -6.56 -14.75 17.50
N ARG A 160 -7.33 -15.40 16.60
CA ARG A 160 -7.66 -16.82 16.75
C ARG A 160 -6.44 -17.73 16.66
N SER A 161 -5.51 -17.45 15.75
CA SER A 161 -4.26 -18.22 15.65
C SER A 161 -3.34 -17.99 16.85
N GLU A 162 -3.21 -16.75 17.31
CA GLU A 162 -2.44 -16.41 18.51
C GLU A 162 -3.03 -17.10 19.74
N PHE A 163 -4.35 -17.01 19.92
CA PHE A 163 -5.05 -17.69 21.02
C PHE A 163 -4.90 -19.21 20.98
N ALA A 164 -4.92 -19.83 19.79
CA ALA A 164 -4.69 -21.27 19.65
C ALA A 164 -3.27 -21.65 20.13
N VAL A 165 -2.25 -20.90 19.71
CA VAL A 165 -0.86 -21.11 20.12
C VAL A 165 -0.68 -20.87 21.62
N GLU A 166 -1.25 -19.80 22.16
CA GLU A 166 -1.20 -19.49 23.60
C GLU A 166 -1.88 -20.59 24.43
N LYS A 167 -3.03 -21.07 23.98
CA LYS A 167 -3.74 -22.18 24.62
C LYS A 167 -2.90 -23.45 24.60
N ASP A 168 -2.31 -23.80 23.46
CA ASP A 168 -1.47 -25.00 23.34
C ASP A 168 -0.21 -24.90 24.22
N ASN A 169 0.41 -23.72 24.27
CA ASN A 169 1.54 -23.45 25.17
C ASN A 169 1.14 -23.58 26.64
N ALA A 170 0.01 -23.00 27.05
CA ALA A 170 -0.49 -23.10 28.42
C ALA A 170 -0.80 -24.56 28.80
N VAL A 171 -1.39 -25.35 27.89
CA VAL A 171 -1.62 -26.78 28.09
C VAL A 171 -0.30 -27.53 28.21
N ALA A 172 0.68 -27.25 27.34
CA ALA A 172 1.99 -27.88 27.38
C ALA A 172 2.75 -27.57 28.68
N GLU A 173 2.71 -26.33 29.16
CA GLU A 173 3.30 -25.92 30.43
C GLU A 173 2.61 -26.60 31.61
N ALA A 174 1.28 -26.63 31.63
CA ALA A 174 0.52 -27.32 32.67
C ALA A 174 0.84 -28.82 32.70
N LEU A 175 0.94 -29.47 31.53
CA LEU A 175 1.34 -30.88 31.43
C LEU A 175 2.79 -31.10 31.88
N LYS A 176 3.71 -30.18 31.59
CA LYS A 176 5.10 -30.25 32.05
C LYS A 176 5.17 -30.15 33.57
N GLN A 177 4.50 -29.18 34.17
CA GLN A 177 4.42 -29.03 35.62
C GLN A 177 3.78 -30.25 36.29
N ALA A 178 2.70 -30.80 35.71
CA ALA A 178 2.06 -32.01 36.22
C ALA A 178 2.99 -33.23 36.16
N LYS A 179 3.74 -33.40 35.06
CA LYS A 179 4.74 -34.47 34.92
C LYS A 179 5.88 -34.33 35.92
N GLU A 180 6.40 -33.12 36.12
CA GLU A 180 7.45 -32.86 37.10
C GLU A 180 6.97 -33.11 38.53
N ALA A 181 5.76 -32.67 38.88
CA ALA A 181 5.15 -32.93 40.18
C ALA A 181 4.93 -34.43 40.41
N PHE A 182 4.47 -35.16 39.38
CA PHE A 182 4.30 -36.60 39.44
C PHE A 182 5.63 -37.32 39.66
N ARG A 183 6.69 -36.98 38.90
CA ARG A 183 8.03 -37.53 39.10
C ARG A 183 8.58 -37.29 40.50
N ARG A 184 8.36 -36.10 41.07
CA ARG A 184 8.75 -35.80 42.46
C ARG A 184 8.04 -36.72 43.45
N ARG A 185 6.72 -36.88 43.30
CA ARG A 185 5.94 -37.80 44.14
C ARG A 185 6.40 -39.25 43.99
N GLU A 186 6.67 -39.70 42.77
CA GLU A 186 7.20 -41.05 42.53
C GLU A 186 8.54 -41.26 43.23
N LEU A 187 9.48 -40.32 43.10
CA LEU A 187 10.78 -40.39 43.77
C LEU A 187 10.62 -40.40 45.30
N GLU A 188 9.76 -39.54 45.86
CA GLU A 188 9.47 -39.55 47.29
C GLU A 188 8.90 -40.89 47.77
N VAL A 189 8.02 -41.51 46.98
CA VAL A 189 7.44 -42.84 47.31
C VAL A 189 8.51 -43.93 47.20
N ILE A 190 9.36 -43.90 46.18
CA ILE A 190 10.47 -44.85 46.03
C ILE A 190 11.45 -44.71 47.20
N GLU A 191 11.78 -43.48 47.62
CA GLU A 191 12.67 -43.26 48.76
C GLU A 191 12.07 -43.73 50.08
N ARG A 192 10.76 -43.48 50.30
CA ARG A 192 10.05 -43.96 51.49
C ARG A 192 10.03 -45.49 51.54
N THR A 193 9.61 -46.13 50.46
CA THR A 193 9.55 -47.60 50.38
C THR A 193 10.95 -48.22 50.51
N ARG A 194 11.98 -47.61 49.93
CA ARG A 194 13.37 -48.05 50.12
C ARG A 194 13.79 -47.98 51.58
N LYS A 195 13.50 -46.88 52.29
CA LYS A 195 13.80 -46.75 53.73
C LYS A 195 13.06 -47.81 54.56
N GLU A 196 11.78 -48.02 54.29
CA GLU A 196 10.98 -49.05 54.98
C GLU A 196 11.54 -50.46 54.74
N CYS A 197 11.94 -50.78 53.51
CA CYS A 197 12.60 -52.06 53.18
C CYS A 197 13.97 -52.19 53.85
N GLU A 198 14.79 -51.14 53.86
CA GLU A 198 16.10 -51.14 54.53
C GLU A 198 15.94 -51.32 56.05
N GLU A 199 14.96 -50.67 56.67
CA GLU A 199 14.65 -50.83 58.10
C GLU A 199 14.14 -52.24 58.42
N ALA A 200 13.25 -52.79 57.60
CA ALA A 200 12.77 -54.16 57.76
C ALA A 200 13.91 -55.17 57.61
N ALA A 201 14.78 -54.98 56.61
CA ALA A 201 15.96 -55.81 56.40
C ALA A 201 16.95 -55.71 57.57
N ARG A 202 17.15 -54.52 58.15
CA ARG A 202 17.98 -54.34 59.36
C ARG A 202 17.41 -55.09 60.56
N LYS A 203 16.11 -54.96 60.83
CA LYS A 203 15.46 -55.68 61.94
C LYS A 203 15.58 -57.19 61.78
N GLU A 204 15.40 -57.70 60.57
CA GLU A 204 15.55 -59.13 60.30
C GLU A 204 17.02 -59.58 60.41
N ALA A 205 17.97 -58.78 59.93
CA ALA A 205 19.40 -59.06 60.11
C ALA A 205 19.80 -59.07 61.59
N GLU A 206 19.28 -58.17 62.41
CA GLU A 206 19.48 -58.15 63.87
C GLU A 206 18.89 -59.41 64.52
N ARG A 207 17.67 -59.80 64.13
CA ARG A 207 17.02 -61.04 64.61
C ARG A 207 17.86 -62.28 64.29
N VAL A 208 18.31 -62.40 63.05
CA VAL A 208 19.15 -63.52 62.58
C VAL A 208 20.51 -63.50 63.27
N SER A 209 21.13 -62.32 63.45
CA SER A 209 22.39 -62.19 64.18
C SER A 209 22.25 -62.64 65.63
N ALA A 210 21.14 -62.30 66.31
CA ALA A 210 20.87 -62.75 67.67
C ALA A 210 20.70 -64.27 67.74
N LEU A 211 19.97 -64.88 66.81
CA LEU A 211 19.83 -66.34 66.71
C LEU A 211 21.19 -67.01 66.47
N HIS A 212 21.98 -66.52 65.51
CA HIS A 212 23.31 -67.05 65.24
C HIS A 212 24.25 -66.92 66.45
N LYS A 213 24.21 -65.81 67.19
CA LYS A 213 24.98 -65.66 68.43
C LYS A 213 24.57 -66.70 69.46
N ALA A 214 23.27 -66.91 69.68
CA ALA A 214 22.79 -67.92 70.61
C ALA A 214 23.21 -69.35 70.21
N ASP A 215 23.19 -69.67 68.90
CA ASP A 215 23.66 -70.96 68.39
C ASP A 215 25.18 -71.13 68.56
N VAL A 216 25.96 -70.07 68.29
CA VAL A 216 27.41 -70.05 68.53
C VAL A 216 27.70 -70.25 70.03
N ASP A 217 27.01 -69.54 70.91
CA ASP A 217 27.19 -69.67 72.36
C ASP A 217 26.84 -71.09 72.85
N ARG A 218 25.77 -71.68 72.30
CA ARG A 218 25.40 -73.08 72.59
C ARG A 218 26.45 -74.07 72.12
N LEU A 219 27.03 -73.87 70.94
CA LEU A 219 28.10 -74.72 70.41
C LEU A 219 29.39 -74.55 71.22
N ASN A 220 29.75 -73.32 71.57
CA ASN A 220 30.89 -73.01 72.43
C ASN A 220 30.73 -73.68 73.79
N PHE A 221 29.54 -73.61 74.42
CA PHE A 221 29.28 -74.31 75.68
C PHE A 221 29.48 -75.83 75.56
N LYS A 222 28.99 -76.44 74.47
CA LYS A 222 29.23 -77.88 74.22
C LYS A 222 30.71 -78.17 74.06
N PHE A 223 31.43 -77.30 73.35
CA PHE A 223 32.86 -77.41 73.14
C PHE A 223 33.61 -77.34 74.49
N ASP A 224 33.30 -76.37 75.34
CA ASP A 224 33.89 -76.23 76.68
C ASP A 224 33.64 -77.45 77.56
N VAL A 225 32.43 -78.03 77.47
CA VAL A 225 32.08 -79.26 78.21
C VAL A 225 32.89 -80.45 77.69
N LEU A 226 33.04 -80.58 76.37
CA LEU A 226 33.86 -81.61 75.73
C LEU A 226 35.33 -81.43 76.10
N GLU A 227 35.85 -80.21 76.09
CA GLU A 227 37.22 -79.88 76.46
C GLU A 227 37.51 -80.24 77.92
N LYS A 228 36.60 -79.90 78.85
CA LYS A 228 36.71 -80.30 80.26
C LYS A 228 36.70 -81.82 80.44
N LYS A 229 35.86 -82.55 79.70
CA LYS A 229 35.85 -84.02 79.73
C LYS A 229 37.16 -84.58 79.19
N TYR A 230 37.64 -84.05 78.07
CA TYR A 230 38.90 -84.45 77.46
C TYR A 230 40.09 -84.21 78.41
N GLN A 231 40.15 -83.06 79.08
CA GLN A 231 41.16 -82.78 80.10
C GLN A 231 41.09 -83.76 81.28
N LYS A 232 39.90 -84.11 81.77
CA LYS A 232 39.75 -85.13 82.82
C LYS A 232 40.22 -86.51 82.37
N GLU A 233 39.93 -86.90 81.13
CA GLU A 233 40.42 -88.15 80.56
C GLU A 233 41.94 -88.13 80.38
N LEU A 234 42.53 -86.99 80.00
CA LEU A 234 43.98 -86.81 79.97
C LEU A 234 44.58 -86.96 81.38
N GLU A 235 44.04 -86.28 82.40
CA GLU A 235 44.51 -86.42 83.79
C GLU A 235 44.34 -87.85 84.33
N HIS A 236 43.26 -88.53 83.95
CA HIS A 236 43.04 -89.93 84.31
C HIS A 236 44.07 -90.84 83.63
N LYS A 237 44.31 -90.65 82.32
CA LYS A 237 45.35 -91.34 81.57
C LYS A 237 46.73 -91.11 82.20
N GLU A 238 47.09 -89.87 82.53
CA GLU A 238 48.37 -89.55 83.19
C GLU A 238 48.50 -90.19 84.58
N ARG A 239 47.41 -90.33 85.33
CA ARG A 239 47.39 -91.08 86.61
C ARG A 239 47.63 -92.56 86.38
N VAL A 240 46.88 -93.18 85.46
CA VAL A 240 47.06 -94.60 85.12
C VAL A 240 48.45 -94.88 84.59
N GLU A 241 49.01 -94.01 83.74
CA GLU A 241 50.38 -94.12 83.26
C GLU A 241 51.40 -94.01 84.40
N ARG A 242 51.18 -93.13 85.38
CA ARG A 242 52.02 -93.03 86.58
C ARG A 242 51.93 -94.29 87.44
N ASP A 243 50.73 -94.78 87.72
CA ASP A 243 50.50 -96.00 88.50
C ASP A 243 51.12 -97.21 87.79
N PHE A 244 50.99 -97.28 86.47
CA PHE A 244 51.60 -98.33 85.65
C PHE A 244 53.13 -98.26 85.68
N ARG A 245 53.73 -97.06 85.60
CA ARG A 245 55.18 -96.88 85.77
C ARG A 245 55.65 -97.28 87.17
N ALA A 246 54.92 -96.90 88.22
CA ALA A 246 55.22 -97.30 89.60
C ALA A 246 55.17 -98.82 89.77
N LEU A 247 54.14 -99.48 89.20
CA LEU A 247 54.03 -100.94 89.20
C LEU A 247 55.20 -101.60 88.45
N GLN A 248 55.64 -101.02 87.32
CA GLN A 248 56.82 -101.50 86.60
C GLN A 248 58.11 -101.34 87.43
N GLU A 249 58.27 -100.23 88.16
CA GLU A 249 59.40 -100.00 89.06
C GLU A 249 59.38 -100.97 90.25
N ASP A 250 58.24 -101.18 90.89
CA ASP A 250 58.09 -102.13 91.99
C ASP A 250 58.31 -103.57 91.52
N TYR A 251 57.85 -103.92 90.31
CA TYR A 251 58.20 -105.20 89.70
C TYR A 251 59.70 -105.32 89.44
N ARG A 252 60.36 -104.26 88.95
CA ARG A 252 61.81 -104.24 88.77
C ARG A 252 62.54 -104.46 90.11
N ARG A 253 62.10 -103.79 91.18
CA ARG A 253 62.61 -104.02 92.54
C ARG A 253 62.38 -105.46 93.00
N PHE A 254 61.19 -106.02 92.79
CA PHE A 254 60.91 -107.42 93.11
C PHE A 254 61.83 -108.40 92.35
N MET A 255 62.09 -108.12 91.07
CA MET A 255 63.05 -108.88 90.27
C MET A 255 64.47 -108.79 90.82
N ASP A 256 64.90 -107.60 91.25
CA ASP A 256 66.20 -107.38 91.89
C ASP A 256 66.32 -108.14 93.23
N TYR A 257 65.24 -108.26 94.01
CA TYR A 257 65.22 -109.01 95.27
C TYR A 257 65.15 -110.54 95.11
N THR A 258 64.69 -111.04 93.96
CA THR A 258 64.45 -112.48 93.72
C THR A 258 65.48 -113.13 92.79
N ASP A 259 66.61 -112.45 92.52
CA ASP A 259 67.62 -112.87 91.53
C ASP A 259 67.00 -113.25 90.17
N GLY A 260 65.86 -112.63 89.84
CA GLY A 260 65.10 -112.89 88.61
C GLY A 260 64.51 -114.31 88.46
N LYS A 261 64.45 -115.12 89.51
CA LYS A 261 63.97 -116.52 89.42
C LYS A 261 62.44 -116.68 89.36
N PHE A 262 61.68 -115.68 89.81
CA PHE A 262 60.22 -115.76 89.87
C PHE A 262 59.59 -114.63 89.04
N HIS A 263 59.03 -114.97 87.88
CA HIS A 263 58.24 -114.03 87.08
C HIS A 263 56.76 -114.18 87.39
N SER A 264 56.02 -113.06 87.51
CA SER A 264 54.57 -113.13 87.38
C SER A 264 54.21 -113.11 85.88
N ASP A 265 53.55 -114.18 85.41
CA ASP A 265 53.12 -114.32 84.01
C ASP A 265 52.28 -113.13 83.52
N TYR A 266 51.59 -112.45 84.43
CA TYR A 266 50.76 -111.27 84.15
C TYR A 266 51.57 -110.08 83.63
N LEU A 267 52.76 -109.80 84.19
CA LEU A 267 53.57 -108.64 83.80
C LEU A 267 54.45 -108.90 82.57
N MET A 268 54.85 -110.16 82.36
CA MET A 268 55.51 -110.57 81.11
C MET A 268 54.57 -110.42 79.90
N ARG A 269 53.28 -110.74 80.06
CA ARG A 269 52.26 -110.50 79.02
C ARG A 269 52.09 -109.01 78.73
N LEU A 270 52.04 -108.16 79.76
CA LEU A 270 51.92 -106.70 79.60
C LEU A 270 53.15 -106.07 78.94
N ARG A 271 54.37 -106.55 79.24
CA ARG A 271 55.61 -106.13 78.56
C ARG A 271 55.58 -106.50 77.07
N TYR A 272 55.12 -107.71 76.73
CA TYR A 272 54.97 -108.17 75.35
C TYR A 272 53.91 -107.36 74.58
N LEU A 273 52.79 -107.02 75.22
CA LEU A 273 51.72 -106.20 74.64
C LEU A 273 52.15 -104.75 74.45
N GLY A 274 52.85 -104.16 75.43
CA GLY A 274 53.41 -102.81 75.34
C GLY A 274 54.44 -102.67 74.21
N LEU A 275 55.30 -103.69 74.01
CA LEU A 275 56.22 -103.75 72.88
C LEU A 275 55.49 -103.85 71.53
N ARG A 276 54.45 -104.70 71.43
CA ARG A 276 53.62 -104.82 70.21
C ARG A 276 52.85 -103.55 69.87
N LEU A 277 52.39 -102.81 70.88
CA LEU A 277 51.72 -101.51 70.71
C LEU A 277 52.71 -100.40 70.30
N ALA A 278 53.94 -100.44 70.79
CA ALA A 278 55.00 -99.49 70.43
C ALA A 278 55.59 -99.72 69.02
N GLU A 279 55.60 -100.97 68.54
CA GLU A 279 56.02 -101.33 67.18
C GLU A 279 55.00 -100.92 66.11
N LYS A 280 53.73 -100.72 66.47
CA LYS A 280 52.68 -100.24 65.57
C LYS A 280 52.65 -98.71 65.57
N GLN A 281 52.66 -98.08 64.39
CA GLN A 281 52.49 -96.63 64.25
C GLN A 281 51.14 -96.19 64.89
N ILE A 282 51.19 -95.12 65.68
CA ILE A 282 50.15 -94.68 66.64
C ILE A 282 48.75 -94.43 66.01
N SER A 283 48.65 -94.31 64.69
CA SER A 283 47.40 -94.02 63.97
C SER A 283 46.45 -95.21 63.75
N THR A 284 46.82 -96.44 64.15
CA THR A 284 45.97 -97.64 63.95
C THR A 284 45.89 -98.51 65.21
N VAL A 285 45.56 -97.93 66.35
CA VAL A 285 45.17 -98.70 67.54
C VAL A 285 43.68 -98.50 67.76
N THR A 286 42.88 -99.53 67.44
CA THR A 286 41.43 -99.56 67.71
C THR A 286 41.14 -100.30 69.02
N TYR A 287 39.97 -100.02 69.62
CA TYR A 287 39.54 -100.57 70.93
C TYR A 287 39.51 -102.12 70.98
N GLU A 288 39.47 -102.76 69.80
CA GLU A 288 39.38 -104.21 69.65
C GLU A 288 40.70 -104.95 69.96
N ASP A 289 41.84 -104.26 69.93
CA ASP A 289 43.16 -104.86 70.15
C ASP A 289 43.50 -105.13 71.64
N ILE A 290 42.69 -104.60 72.57
CA ILE A 290 42.91 -104.66 74.03
C ILE A 290 42.09 -105.79 74.70
N LEU A 291 41.25 -106.49 73.93
CA LEU A 291 40.23 -107.42 74.45
C LEU A 291 40.67 -108.79 75.01
N PRO A 292 41.90 -109.35 74.86
CA PRO A 292 42.13 -110.72 75.32
C PRO A 292 42.28 -110.86 76.85
N LEU A 293 42.06 -109.80 77.64
CA LEU A 293 42.20 -109.82 79.11
C LEU A 293 40.88 -110.04 79.87
N SER A 294 39.71 -110.07 79.22
CA SER A 294 38.43 -110.19 79.95
C SER A 294 37.84 -111.62 80.04
N ASN A 295 38.43 -112.63 79.38
CA ASN A 295 37.77 -113.95 79.24
C ASN A 295 38.54 -115.16 79.78
N THR A 296 39.43 -115.00 80.77
CA THR A 296 39.99 -116.16 81.49
C THR A 296 40.20 -115.86 82.98
N ALA A 297 39.14 -115.99 83.79
CA ALA A 297 39.11 -116.68 85.10
C ALA A 297 37.92 -116.18 85.93
N SER A 298 36.90 -117.05 86.01
CA SER A 298 35.80 -117.12 87.00
C SER A 298 34.79 -115.98 87.08
#